data_AF-A0A6B3HR27-F1
#
_entry.id   AF-A0A6B3HR27-F1
#
_cell.length_a   1.000
_cell.length_b   1.000
_cell.length_c   1.000
_cell.angle_alpha   90.00
_cell.angle_beta   90.00
_cell.angle_gamma   90.00
#
_symmetry.space_group_name_H-M   'P 1'
#
loop_
_entity.id
_entity.type
_entity.pdbx_description
1 polymer ?
#
loop_
_entity_poly.entity_id
_entity_poly.type
_entity_poly.pdbx_seq_one_letter_code
_entity_poly.pdbx_strand_id
1 'polypeptide(L)'
;MPDAIKAFGPYAAVLAALVTGLILGVQARISRRAQLRERKQELLASAYEVSIQYAEMAYAVRRRRADTAAEERVRLSEQLREIQARLTWHEAWVRFEAPEVGAAYDELVSRTRTVAGQSMKDAWLSPPVADDTAMVIPTSVVDLRALADVRERYMAAVEAHLRPQGRARRLLPRVPRPRRAMSPPPMPAPPAVGTAPDAPGGSAGGSP
;
A
#
# COMPACT_ATOMS: atom_id res chain seq x y z
N MET A 1 -68.69 21.18 1.97
CA MET A 1 -67.34 20.64 2.25
C MET A 1 -66.61 19.91 1.08
N PRO A 2 -67.14 19.74 -0.15
CA PRO A 2 -66.36 19.13 -1.25
C PRO A 2 -65.41 20.09 -1.98
N ASP A 3 -65.59 21.41 -1.86
CA ASP A 3 -64.80 22.40 -2.61
C ASP A 3 -63.41 22.69 -2.02
N ALA A 4 -63.23 22.50 -0.72
CA ALA A 4 -61.93 22.67 -0.07
C ALA A 4 -60.90 21.62 -0.54
N ILE A 5 -61.33 20.37 -0.77
CA ILE A 5 -60.46 19.25 -1.17
C ILE A 5 -59.91 19.46 -2.59
N LYS A 6 -60.67 20.10 -3.49
CA LYS A 6 -60.20 20.43 -4.86
C LYS A 6 -59.14 21.53 -4.87
N ALA A 7 -59.21 22.48 -3.94
CA ALA A 7 -58.23 23.57 -3.83
C ALA A 7 -56.85 23.10 -3.34
N PHE A 8 -56.78 22.05 -2.51
CA PHE A 8 -55.52 21.50 -1.99
C PHE A 8 -54.89 20.42 -2.87
N GLY A 9 -55.64 19.82 -3.80
CA GLY A 9 -55.14 18.81 -4.74
C GLY A 9 -53.83 19.16 -5.46
N PRO A 10 -53.69 20.34 -6.10
CA PRO A 10 -52.46 20.70 -6.81
C PRO A 10 -51.27 20.95 -5.87
N TYR A 11 -51.50 21.52 -4.68
CA TYR A 11 -50.44 21.72 -3.68
C TYR A 11 -49.94 20.40 -3.09
N ALA A 12 -50.85 19.46 -2.85
CA ALA A 12 -50.50 18.11 -2.39
C ALA A 12 -49.65 17.36 -3.44
N ALA A 13 -49.98 17.50 -4.72
CA ALA A 13 -49.21 16.90 -5.81
C ALA A 13 -47.79 17.49 -5.91
N VAL A 14 -47.66 18.83 -5.81
CA VAL A 14 -46.35 19.50 -5.82
C VAL A 14 -45.51 19.09 -4.61
N LEU A 15 -46.08 19.05 -3.41
CA LEU A 15 -45.39 18.60 -2.20
C LEU A 15 -44.95 17.13 -2.32
N ALA A 16 -45.82 16.25 -2.80
CA ALA A 16 -45.48 14.84 -3.03
C ALA A 16 -44.35 14.68 -4.04
N ALA A 17 -44.35 15.46 -5.13
CA ALA A 17 -43.28 15.46 -6.13
C ALA A 17 -41.94 15.95 -5.55
N LEU A 18 -41.94 17.01 -4.73
CA LEU A 18 -40.74 17.51 -4.05
C LEU A 18 -40.16 16.50 -3.07
N VAL A 19 -41.00 15.87 -2.25
CA VAL A 19 -40.58 14.83 -1.29
C VAL A 19 -40.01 13.63 -2.04
N THR A 20 -40.68 13.17 -3.10
CA THR A 20 -40.21 12.06 -3.93
C THR A 20 -38.87 12.40 -4.58
N GLY A 21 -38.72 13.60 -5.15
CA GLY A 21 -37.47 14.07 -5.74
C GLY A 21 -36.33 14.11 -4.72
N LEU A 22 -36.60 14.54 -3.49
CA LEU A 22 -35.60 14.54 -2.41
C LEU A 22 -35.18 13.12 -2.03
N ILE A 23 -36.12 12.20 -1.86
CA ILE A 23 -35.85 10.79 -1.52
C ILE A 23 -34.99 10.14 -2.61
N LEU A 24 -35.37 10.27 -3.88
CA LEU A 24 -34.62 9.74 -5.01
C LEU A 24 -33.23 10.36 -5.11
N GLY A 25 -33.10 11.68 -4.87
CA GLY A 25 -31.82 12.37 -4.87
C GLY A 25 -30.87 11.86 -3.77
N VAL A 26 -31.39 11.64 -2.56
CA VAL A 26 -30.62 11.08 -1.44
C VAL A 26 -30.20 9.64 -1.74
N GLN A 27 -31.13 8.81 -2.23
CA GLN A 27 -30.85 7.42 -2.59
C GLN A 27 -29.79 7.34 -3.69
N ALA A 28 -29.91 8.12 -4.76
CA ALA A 28 -28.93 8.17 -5.84
C ALA A 28 -27.53 8.59 -5.34
N ARG A 29 -27.47 9.54 -4.39
CA ARG A 29 -26.22 9.96 -3.77
C ARG A 29 -25.59 8.85 -2.91
N ILE A 30 -26.38 8.12 -2.14
CA ILE A 30 -25.92 6.97 -1.35
C ILE A 30 -25.39 5.88 -2.27
N SER A 31 -26.15 5.51 -3.30
CA SER A 31 -25.76 4.48 -4.27
C SER A 31 -24.47 4.85 -5.01
N ARG A 32 -24.32 6.10 -5.48
CA ARG A 32 -23.09 6.56 -6.13
C ARG A 32 -21.87 6.46 -5.20
N ARG A 33 -22.04 6.80 -3.92
CA ARG A 33 -20.94 6.68 -2.94
C ARG A 33 -20.57 5.23 -2.66
N ALA A 34 -21.55 4.35 -2.56
CA ALA A 34 -21.32 2.92 -2.40
C ALA A 34 -20.54 2.35 -3.61
N GLN A 35 -20.97 2.66 -4.83
CA GLN A 35 -20.31 2.23 -6.06
C GLN A 35 -18.87 2.73 -6.17
N LEU A 36 -18.61 4.00 -5.83
CA LEU A 36 -17.23 4.53 -5.82
C LEU A 36 -16.35 3.81 -4.81
N ARG A 37 -16.91 3.45 -3.64
CA ARG A 37 -16.16 2.72 -2.60
C ARG A 37 -15.84 1.30 -3.05
N GLU A 38 -16.81 0.62 -3.64
CA GLU A 38 -16.65 -0.74 -4.17
C GLU A 38 -15.57 -0.80 -5.26
N ARG A 39 -15.60 0.13 -6.23
CA ARG A 39 -14.56 0.23 -7.26
C ARG A 39 -13.16 0.44 -6.68
N LYS A 40 -13.03 1.27 -5.64
CA LYS A 40 -11.75 1.47 -4.95
C LYS A 40 -11.31 0.21 -4.21
N GLN A 41 -12.22 -0.47 -3.53
CA GLN A 41 -11.93 -1.74 -2.86
C GLN A 41 -11.45 -2.79 -3.86
N GLU A 42 -12.12 -2.89 -5.00
CA GLU A 42 -11.76 -3.82 -6.07
C GLU A 42 -10.39 -3.51 -6.68
N LEU A 43 -10.10 -2.23 -6.97
CA LEU A 43 -8.77 -1.81 -7.45
C LEU A 43 -7.65 -2.21 -6.47
N LEU A 44 -7.85 -1.93 -5.18
CA LEU A 44 -6.85 -2.20 -4.15
C LEU A 44 -6.70 -3.71 -3.86
N ALA A 45 -7.80 -4.46 -3.91
CA ALA A 45 -7.76 -5.92 -3.79
C ALA A 45 -7.05 -6.56 -4.98
N SER A 46 -7.37 -6.14 -6.21
CA SER A 46 -6.73 -6.65 -7.42
C SER A 46 -5.23 -6.32 -7.46
N ALA A 47 -4.83 -5.12 -7.02
CA ALA A 47 -3.42 -4.76 -6.91
C ALA A 47 -2.66 -5.74 -6.01
N TYR A 48 -3.22 -6.06 -4.85
CA TYR A 48 -2.66 -7.04 -3.92
C TYR A 48 -2.59 -8.42 -4.55
N GLU A 49 -3.66 -8.89 -5.18
CA GLU A 49 -3.74 -10.17 -5.86
C GLU A 49 -2.59 -10.34 -6.89
N VAL A 50 -2.34 -9.34 -7.72
CA VAL A 50 -1.27 -9.40 -8.73
C VAL A 50 0.12 -9.52 -8.08
N SER A 51 0.35 -8.86 -6.94
CA SER A 51 1.60 -9.02 -6.20
C SER A 51 1.80 -10.45 -5.69
N ILE A 52 0.73 -11.10 -5.26
CA ILE A 52 0.76 -12.51 -4.85
C ILE A 52 1.00 -13.41 -6.06
N GLN A 53 0.32 -13.17 -7.19
CA GLN A 53 0.52 -13.94 -8.42
C GLN A 53 1.98 -13.87 -8.90
N TYR A 54 2.63 -12.71 -8.81
CA TYR A 54 4.07 -12.61 -9.11
C TYR A 54 4.91 -13.44 -8.13
N ALA A 55 4.60 -13.40 -6.83
CA ALA A 55 5.32 -14.18 -5.83
C ALA A 55 5.20 -15.70 -6.08
N GLU A 56 4.01 -16.16 -6.46
CA GLU A 56 3.71 -17.55 -6.79
C GLU A 56 4.47 -18.06 -8.02
N MET A 57 4.97 -17.18 -8.89
CA MET A 57 5.81 -17.58 -10.01
C MET A 57 7.11 -18.28 -9.57
N ALA A 58 7.62 -17.99 -8.36
CA ALA A 58 8.74 -18.73 -7.79
C ALA A 58 8.43 -20.23 -7.67
N TYR A 59 7.22 -20.57 -7.23
CA TYR A 59 6.77 -21.95 -7.17
C TYR A 59 6.47 -22.54 -8.54
N ALA A 60 5.86 -21.76 -9.44
CA ALA A 60 5.58 -22.21 -10.80
C ALA A 60 6.87 -22.58 -11.56
N VAL A 61 7.91 -21.77 -11.44
CA VAL A 61 9.23 -22.04 -12.04
C VAL A 61 9.89 -23.25 -11.39
N ARG A 62 9.73 -23.43 -10.06
CA ARG A 62 10.28 -24.60 -9.36
C ARG A 62 9.62 -25.91 -9.82
N ARG A 63 8.30 -25.88 -10.05
CA ARG A 63 7.47 -27.03 -10.51
C ARG A 63 7.39 -27.15 -12.05
N ARG A 64 8.26 -26.48 -12.79
CA ARG A 64 8.25 -26.52 -14.25
C ARG A 64 8.42 -27.95 -14.78
N ARG A 65 7.76 -28.24 -15.89
CA ARG A 65 7.82 -29.52 -16.60
C ARG A 65 9.20 -29.76 -17.21
N ALA A 66 9.77 -30.94 -16.96
CA ALA A 66 11.08 -31.33 -17.48
C ALA A 66 11.01 -31.95 -18.87
N ASP A 67 9.90 -32.66 -19.17
CA ASP A 67 9.60 -33.33 -20.43
C ASP A 67 9.39 -32.34 -21.59
N THR A 68 8.82 -31.16 -21.31
CA THR A 68 8.55 -30.11 -22.32
C THR A 68 9.30 -28.80 -22.02
N ALA A 69 10.58 -28.88 -21.67
CA ALA A 69 11.34 -27.75 -21.14
C ALA A 69 11.34 -26.47 -22.02
N ALA A 70 11.33 -26.59 -23.35
CA ALA A 70 11.31 -25.42 -24.24
C ALA A 70 9.95 -24.70 -24.21
N GLU A 71 8.86 -25.45 -24.35
CA GLU A 71 7.49 -24.94 -24.29
C GLU A 71 7.19 -24.33 -22.92
N GLU A 72 7.68 -24.98 -21.86
CA GLU A 72 7.46 -24.53 -20.49
C GLU A 72 8.17 -23.20 -20.19
N ARG A 73 9.36 -22.97 -20.77
CA ARG A 73 10.03 -21.66 -20.69
C ARG A 73 9.21 -20.56 -21.36
N VAL A 74 8.64 -20.83 -22.53
CA VAL A 74 7.78 -19.87 -23.24
C VAL A 74 6.54 -19.58 -22.39
N ARG A 75 5.84 -20.62 -21.93
CA ARG A 75 4.62 -20.49 -21.11
C ARG A 75 4.86 -19.65 -19.85
N LEU A 76 5.91 -19.97 -19.09
CA LEU A 76 6.24 -19.25 -17.85
C LEU A 76 6.68 -17.80 -18.13
N SER A 77 7.42 -17.56 -19.21
CA SER A 77 7.86 -16.21 -19.58
C SER A 77 6.69 -15.32 -20.01
N GLU A 78 5.75 -15.89 -20.78
CA GLU A 78 4.53 -15.20 -21.20
C GLU A 78 3.62 -14.87 -20.00
N GLN A 79 3.41 -15.84 -19.11
CA GLN A 79 2.67 -15.62 -17.87
C GLN A 79 3.34 -14.54 -16.99
N LEU A 80 4.67 -14.58 -16.87
CA LEU A 80 5.41 -13.57 -16.11
C LEU A 80 5.30 -12.18 -16.75
N ARG A 81 5.34 -12.08 -18.09
CA ARG A 81 5.17 -10.82 -18.83
C ARG A 81 3.80 -10.21 -18.56
N GLU A 82 2.74 -11.01 -18.59
CA GLU A 82 1.38 -10.54 -18.29
C GLU A 82 1.27 -10.03 -16.85
N ILE A 83 1.78 -10.78 -15.88
CA ILE A 83 1.78 -10.36 -14.47
C ILE A 83 2.57 -9.06 -14.30
N GLN A 84 3.74 -8.93 -14.93
CA GLN A 84 4.54 -7.70 -14.87
C GLN A 84 3.79 -6.50 -15.44
N ALA A 85 3.10 -6.65 -16.58
CA ALA A 85 2.29 -5.58 -17.15
C ALA A 85 1.16 -5.16 -16.19
N ARG A 86 0.50 -6.13 -15.54
CA ARG A 86 -0.53 -5.86 -14.52
C ARG A 86 0.03 -5.19 -13.27
N LEU A 87 1.24 -5.54 -12.82
CA LEU A 87 1.91 -4.85 -11.71
C LEU A 87 2.14 -3.38 -12.07
N THR A 88 2.72 -3.11 -13.23
CA THR A 88 2.99 -1.73 -13.70
C THR A 88 1.70 -0.90 -13.81
N TRP A 89 0.62 -1.51 -14.30
CA TRP A 89 -0.68 -0.87 -14.36
C TRP A 89 -1.19 -0.47 -12.96
N HIS A 90 -1.10 -1.37 -11.98
CA HIS A 90 -1.54 -1.09 -10.62
C HIS A 90 -0.62 -0.09 -9.89
N GLU A 91 0.70 -0.13 -10.11
CA GLU A 91 1.66 0.86 -9.59
C GLU A 91 1.25 2.29 -10.01
N ALA A 92 0.80 2.47 -11.26
CA ALA A 92 0.30 3.75 -11.74
C ALA A 92 -1.07 4.12 -11.15
N TRP A 93 -2.05 3.22 -11.25
CA TRP A 93 -3.43 3.52 -10.88
C TRP A 93 -3.67 3.66 -9.37
N VAL A 94 -3.04 2.81 -8.56
CA VAL A 94 -3.15 2.91 -7.10
C VAL A 94 -2.53 4.22 -6.62
N ARG A 95 -1.38 4.61 -7.17
CA ARG A 95 -0.72 5.88 -6.83
C ARG A 95 -1.58 7.09 -7.23
N PHE A 96 -2.25 7.02 -8.37
CA PHE A 96 -3.16 8.06 -8.83
C PHE A 96 -4.41 8.18 -7.92
N GLU A 97 -5.04 7.06 -7.56
CA GLU A 97 -6.27 7.05 -6.75
C GLU A 97 -6.04 7.30 -5.25
N ALA A 98 -4.91 6.84 -4.72
CA ALA A 98 -4.59 6.83 -3.30
C ALA A 98 -3.07 6.89 -3.07
N PRO A 99 -2.44 8.08 -3.08
CA PRO A 99 -0.98 8.21 -3.02
C PRO A 99 -0.30 7.49 -1.85
N GLU A 100 -0.90 7.53 -0.65
CA GLU A 100 -0.37 6.84 0.53
C GLU A 100 -0.41 5.31 0.38
N VAL A 101 -1.49 4.78 -0.19
CA VAL A 101 -1.61 3.34 -0.49
C VAL A 101 -0.68 2.97 -1.65
N GLY A 102 -0.51 3.85 -2.63
CA GLY A 102 0.42 3.70 -3.74
C GLY A 102 1.85 3.53 -3.26
N ALA A 103 2.30 4.36 -2.32
CA ALA A 103 3.64 4.22 -1.75
C ALA A 103 3.85 2.85 -1.05
N ALA A 104 2.86 2.39 -0.28
CA ALA A 104 2.89 1.07 0.34
C ALA A 104 2.86 -0.07 -0.70
N TYR A 105 2.12 0.12 -1.79
CA TYR A 105 2.06 -0.84 -2.90
C TYR A 105 3.38 -0.93 -3.65
N ASP A 106 4.00 0.22 -3.97
CA ASP A 106 5.30 0.28 -4.63
C ASP A 106 6.37 -0.48 -3.84
N GLU A 107 6.36 -0.31 -2.51
CA GLU A 107 7.26 -1.03 -1.64
C GLU A 107 6.97 -2.53 -1.63
N LEU A 108 5.69 -2.93 -1.53
CA LEU A 108 5.27 -4.33 -1.64
C LEU A 108 5.75 -4.95 -2.95
N VAL A 109 5.56 -4.28 -4.09
CA VAL A 109 6.00 -4.78 -5.40
C VAL A 109 7.52 -4.85 -5.48
N SER A 110 8.23 -3.82 -5.03
CA SER A 110 9.70 -3.80 -5.00
C SER A 110 10.28 -4.96 -4.18
N ARG A 111 9.75 -5.17 -2.96
CA ARG A 111 10.19 -6.24 -2.08
C ARG A 111 9.83 -7.62 -2.64
N THR A 112 8.64 -7.73 -3.24
CA THR A 112 8.18 -8.96 -3.91
C THR A 112 9.06 -9.32 -5.10
N ARG A 113 9.41 -8.36 -5.97
CA ARG A 113 10.37 -8.53 -7.08
C ARG A 113 11.73 -8.99 -6.58
N THR A 114 12.20 -8.45 -5.45
CA THR A 114 13.47 -8.85 -4.85
C THR A 114 13.43 -10.29 -4.33
N VAL A 115 12.47 -10.61 -3.45
CA VAL A 115 12.40 -11.93 -2.78
C VAL A 115 12.02 -13.03 -3.77
N ALA A 116 10.88 -12.87 -4.45
CA ALA A 116 10.40 -13.90 -5.38
C ALA A 116 11.24 -13.96 -6.65
N GLY A 117 11.79 -12.83 -7.12
CA GLY A 117 12.73 -12.81 -8.24
C GLY A 117 14.00 -13.59 -7.96
N GLN A 118 14.54 -13.47 -6.74
CA GLN A 118 15.68 -14.28 -6.33
C GLN A 118 15.32 -15.77 -6.28
N SER A 119 14.19 -16.14 -5.66
CA SER A 119 13.74 -17.54 -5.66
C SER A 119 13.46 -18.10 -7.07
N MET A 120 12.91 -17.29 -7.97
CA MET A 120 12.72 -17.67 -9.39
C MET A 120 14.07 -17.93 -10.07
N LYS A 121 15.06 -17.06 -9.86
CA LYS A 121 16.41 -17.23 -10.40
C LYS A 121 17.05 -18.52 -9.90
N ASP A 122 16.99 -18.78 -8.59
CA ASP A 122 17.57 -19.98 -7.99
C ASP A 122 16.84 -21.25 -8.48
N ALA A 123 15.53 -21.17 -8.67
CA ALA A 123 14.73 -22.24 -9.24
C ALA A 123 15.11 -22.55 -10.70
N TRP A 124 15.42 -21.55 -11.52
CA TRP A 124 15.89 -21.75 -12.90
C TRP A 124 17.27 -22.42 -12.97
N LEU A 125 18.16 -22.10 -12.02
CA LEU A 125 19.50 -22.68 -11.93
C LEU A 125 19.50 -24.11 -11.35
N SER A 126 18.45 -24.48 -10.62
CA SER A 126 18.28 -25.81 -10.05
C SER A 126 17.57 -26.76 -11.02
N PRO A 127 17.80 -28.09 -10.98
CA PRO A 127 17.03 -29.05 -11.78
C PRO A 127 15.52 -28.97 -11.48
N PRO A 128 14.62 -29.21 -12.46
CA PRO A 128 13.17 -29.28 -12.20
C PRO A 128 12.81 -30.32 -11.13
N VAL A 129 11.64 -30.18 -10.51
CA VAL A 129 11.08 -31.21 -9.61
C VAL A 129 10.86 -32.51 -10.38
N ALA A 130 11.35 -33.63 -9.85
CA ALA A 130 11.38 -34.92 -10.54
C ALA A 130 10.32 -35.92 -10.04
N ASP A 131 9.85 -35.76 -8.81
CA ASP A 131 8.91 -36.68 -8.16
C ASP A 131 7.86 -35.93 -7.31
N ASP A 132 6.83 -36.66 -6.91
CA ASP A 132 5.70 -36.11 -6.14
C ASP A 132 6.12 -35.61 -4.75
N THR A 133 7.16 -36.20 -4.15
CA THR A 133 7.66 -35.76 -2.84
C THR A 133 8.32 -34.39 -2.92
N ALA A 134 9.04 -34.10 -4.02
CA ALA A 134 9.62 -32.79 -4.27
C ALA A 134 8.58 -31.73 -4.71
N MET A 135 7.29 -32.07 -4.87
CA MET A 135 6.21 -31.10 -5.08
C MET A 135 5.92 -30.26 -3.82
N VAL A 136 6.25 -30.77 -2.64
CA VAL A 136 6.22 -30.01 -1.39
C VAL A 136 7.51 -29.17 -1.32
N ILE A 137 7.39 -27.89 -1.68
CA ILE A 137 8.54 -26.99 -1.74
C ILE A 137 8.78 -26.43 -0.32
N PRO A 138 9.93 -26.73 0.31
CA PRO A 138 10.21 -26.24 1.65
C PRO A 138 10.57 -24.76 1.61
N THR A 139 10.39 -24.09 2.75
CA THR A 139 10.72 -22.67 2.89
C THR A 139 12.20 -22.36 2.72
N SER A 140 13.09 -23.36 2.85
CA SER A 140 14.51 -23.23 2.53
C SER A 140 14.79 -23.00 1.05
N VAL A 141 13.85 -23.32 0.16
CA VAL A 141 13.97 -23.13 -1.29
C VAL A 141 13.19 -21.88 -1.75
N VAL A 142 11.98 -21.68 -1.21
CA VAL A 142 11.17 -20.49 -1.49
C VAL A 142 10.66 -19.92 -0.17
N ASP A 143 11.24 -18.82 0.29
CA ASP A 143 10.81 -18.13 1.51
C ASP A 143 10.04 -16.84 1.21
N LEU A 144 8.72 -16.96 1.11
CA LEU A 144 7.83 -15.79 0.95
C LEU A 144 7.45 -15.15 2.28
N ARG A 145 7.89 -15.66 3.45
CA ARG A 145 7.59 -15.05 4.75
C ARG A 145 8.31 -13.71 4.91
N ALA A 146 9.41 -13.52 4.19
CA ALA A 146 10.12 -12.24 4.10
C ALA A 146 9.30 -11.09 3.48
N LEU A 147 8.07 -11.37 3.02
CA LEU A 147 7.10 -10.40 2.52
C LEU A 147 6.01 -10.05 3.54
N ALA A 148 6.00 -10.67 4.73
CA ALA A 148 4.91 -10.49 5.70
C ALA A 148 4.75 -9.03 6.14
N ASP A 149 5.88 -8.34 6.41
CA ASP A 149 5.90 -6.96 6.87
C ASP A 149 5.38 -5.98 5.80
N VAL A 150 5.79 -6.14 4.54
CA VAL A 150 5.32 -5.26 3.44
C VAL A 150 3.86 -5.53 3.09
N ARG A 151 3.39 -6.79 3.21
CA ARG A 151 1.98 -7.13 3.01
C ARG A 151 1.10 -6.50 4.09
N GLU A 152 1.53 -6.57 5.34
CA GLU A 152 0.81 -5.97 6.46
C GLU A 152 0.75 -4.44 6.31
N ARG A 153 1.85 -3.80 5.92
CA ARG A 153 1.89 -2.34 5.69
C ARG A 153 0.99 -1.90 4.53
N TYR A 154 0.92 -2.67 3.45
CA TYR A 154 -0.05 -2.44 2.38
C TYR A 154 -1.49 -2.55 2.89
N MET A 155 -1.83 -3.62 3.60
CA MET A 155 -3.18 -3.83 4.14
C MET A 155 -3.58 -2.74 5.13
N ALA A 156 -2.67 -2.31 6.01
CA ALA A 156 -2.90 -1.22 6.95
C ALA A 156 -3.16 0.11 6.23
N ALA A 157 -2.43 0.40 5.15
CA ALA A 157 -2.66 1.58 4.32
C ALA A 157 -4.04 1.53 3.63
N VAL A 158 -4.42 0.36 3.09
CA VAL A 158 -5.75 0.15 2.48
C VAL A 158 -6.86 0.35 3.52
N GLU A 159 -6.74 -0.23 4.72
CA GLU A 159 -7.73 -0.06 5.79
C GLU A 159 -7.88 1.42 6.18
N ALA A 160 -6.76 2.11 6.39
CA ALA A 160 -6.75 3.53 6.71
C ALA A 160 -7.41 4.38 5.61
N HIS A 161 -7.16 4.06 4.34
CA HIS A 161 -7.74 4.77 3.19
C HIS A 161 -9.25 4.54 3.06
N LEU A 162 -9.72 3.31 3.33
CA LEU A 162 -11.13 2.93 3.20
C LEU A 162 -11.97 3.24 4.44
N ARG A 163 -11.34 3.62 5.56
CA ARG A 163 -12.03 3.94 6.80
C ARG A 163 -12.93 5.16 6.56
N PRO A 164 -14.24 5.09 6.85
CA PRO A 164 -15.12 6.23 6.71
C PRO A 164 -14.66 7.33 7.66
N GLN A 165 -14.17 8.44 7.11
CA GLN A 165 -13.93 9.66 7.86
C GLN A 165 -15.30 10.20 8.31
N GLY A 166 -15.77 9.73 9.46
CA GLY A 166 -17.04 10.17 10.02
C GLY A 166 -17.09 11.70 10.15
N ARG A 167 -18.29 12.26 10.05
CA ARG A 167 -18.63 13.66 10.41
C ARG A 167 -18.43 13.96 11.91
N ALA A 168 -17.36 13.47 12.53
CA ALA A 168 -17.10 13.53 13.96
C ALA A 168 -15.86 14.38 14.32
N ARG A 169 -15.54 15.39 13.50
CA ARG A 169 -14.50 16.39 13.84
C ARG A 169 -14.94 17.85 13.73
N ARG A 170 -16.24 18.12 13.52
CA ARG A 170 -16.77 19.51 13.42
C ARG A 170 -17.57 19.99 14.64
N LEU A 171 -17.52 19.28 15.77
CA LEU A 171 -18.23 19.71 17.00
C LEU A 171 -17.41 19.48 18.28
N LEU A 172 -16.09 19.54 18.22
CA LEU A 172 -15.30 19.76 19.44
C LEU A 172 -14.93 21.26 19.48
N PRO A 173 -15.39 22.03 20.47
CA PRO A 173 -14.91 23.39 20.65
C PRO A 173 -13.40 23.33 20.83
N ARG A 174 -12.67 24.10 20.03
CA ARG A 174 -11.24 24.33 20.24
C ARG A 174 -11.09 24.93 21.64
N VAL A 175 -10.68 24.13 22.61
CA VAL A 175 -10.17 24.65 23.88
C VAL A 175 -8.89 25.43 23.54
N PRO A 176 -8.82 26.75 23.78
CA PRO A 176 -7.59 27.49 23.55
C PRO A 176 -6.50 26.94 24.48
N ARG A 177 -5.43 26.40 23.90
CA ARG A 177 -4.25 26.00 24.65
C ARG A 177 -3.62 27.25 25.27
N PRO A 178 -3.29 27.25 26.57
CA PRO A 178 -2.50 28.33 27.15
C PRO A 178 -1.15 28.38 26.44
N ARG A 179 -0.79 29.59 26.01
CA ARG A 179 0.46 29.92 25.33
C ARG A 179 1.60 29.51 26.25
N ARG A 180 2.28 28.40 25.93
CA ARG A 180 3.51 27.98 26.63
C ARG A 180 4.50 29.14 26.49
N ALA A 181 4.88 29.73 27.62
CA ALA A 181 5.90 30.76 27.66
C ALA A 181 7.17 30.22 26.97
N MET A 182 7.62 30.91 25.93
CA MET A 182 8.89 30.65 25.26
C MET A 182 9.99 30.80 26.31
N SER A 183 10.74 29.73 26.58
CA SER A 183 11.98 29.86 27.33
C SER A 183 12.93 30.72 26.50
N PRO A 184 13.60 31.73 27.09
CA PRO A 184 14.55 32.56 26.37
C PRO A 184 15.73 31.72 25.86
N PRO A 185 16.29 32.06 24.68
CA PRO A 185 17.42 31.31 24.12
C PRO A 185 18.64 31.37 25.05
N PRO A 186 19.44 30.29 25.13
CA PRO A 186 20.66 30.28 25.92
C PRO A 186 21.66 31.29 25.36
N MET A 187 22.27 32.09 26.24
CA MET A 187 23.29 33.07 25.86
C MET A 187 24.54 32.38 25.27
N PRO A 188 25.24 33.02 24.31
CA PRO A 188 26.48 32.51 23.77
C PRO A 188 27.58 32.50 24.85
N ALA A 189 28.31 31.38 24.92
CA ALA A 189 29.44 31.19 25.82
C ALA A 189 30.59 32.17 25.50
N PRO A 190 31.37 32.62 26.51
CA PRO A 190 32.48 33.53 26.30
C PRO A 190 33.63 32.87 25.52
N PRO A 191 34.40 33.64 24.73
CA PRO A 191 35.49 33.12 23.91
C PRO A 191 36.64 32.58 24.77
N ALA A 192 37.17 31.44 24.35
CA ALA A 192 38.33 30.79 24.94
C ALA A 192 39.57 31.71 24.88
N VAL A 193 40.15 31.97 26.04
CA VAL A 193 41.40 32.71 26.20
C VAL A 193 42.56 31.85 25.68
N GLY A 194 43.22 32.36 24.65
CA GLY A 194 44.66 32.66 24.69
C GLY A 194 45.60 31.53 25.04
N THR A 195 46.12 30.92 23.98
CA THR A 195 47.42 30.25 23.86
C THR A 195 48.57 31.02 24.55
N ALA A 196 49.46 30.30 25.23
CA ALA A 196 50.89 30.62 25.24
C ALA A 196 51.75 29.35 25.42
N PRO A 197 52.98 29.32 24.86
CA PRO A 197 53.78 28.12 24.63
C PRO A 197 55.02 28.01 25.55
N ASP A 198 55.67 26.84 25.53
CA ASP A 198 57.09 26.52 25.85
C ASP A 198 57.14 25.11 26.46
N ALA A 199 58.06 24.18 26.20
CA ALA A 199 59.31 24.10 25.43
C ALA A 199 59.70 22.58 25.39
N PRO A 200 60.80 22.16 24.74
CA PRO A 200 61.00 20.80 24.22
C PRO A 200 61.88 19.88 25.08
N GLY A 201 61.76 18.58 24.82
CA GLY A 201 62.68 17.51 25.24
C GLY A 201 61.95 16.17 25.09
N GLY A 202 62.40 15.15 24.37
CA GLY A 202 63.74 14.76 23.96
C GLY A 202 63.86 13.25 24.23
N SER A 203 64.29 12.48 23.22
CA SER A 203 64.75 11.08 23.30
C SER A 203 63.69 10.01 23.68
N ALA A 204 63.77 8.73 23.34
CA ALA A 204 64.50 7.91 22.38
C ALA A 204 64.04 6.46 22.65
N GLY A 205 64.16 5.57 21.66
CA GLY A 205 64.05 4.11 21.82
C GLY A 205 62.63 3.57 21.65
N GLY A 206 62.33 2.60 20.81
CA GLY A 206 63.18 1.57 20.22
C GLY A 206 62.77 0.19 20.75
N SER A 207 61.94 -0.51 19.99
CA SER A 207 61.80 -1.98 19.93
C SER A 207 61.38 -2.73 21.20
N PRO A 208 61.00 -4.02 21.13
CA PRO A 208 61.13 -5.02 20.06
C PRO A 208 59.86 -5.37 19.27
#